data_AF-A0A350IAJ8-F1
#
_entry.id   AF-A0A350IAJ8-F1
#
_cell.length_a   1.000
_cell.length_b   1.000
_cell.length_c   1.000
_cell.angle_alpha   90.00
_cell.angle_beta   90.00
_cell.angle_gamma   90.00
#
_symmetry.space_group_name_H-M   'P 1'
#
loop_
_entity.id
_entity.type
_entity.pdbx_description
1 polymer ?
#
loop_
_entity_poly.entity_id
_entity_poly.type
_entity_poly.pdbx_seq_one_letter_code
_entity_poly.pdbx_strand_id
1 'polypeptide(L)'
;ILGGILGEVIGLAEWMSSLSDQLKLFVGASDSNFTEGLITAFLLFCIGSMTIVGALEEGLSKNRSLIYVKSTLDGFTAIALTASFGIGVLFSIIPMLIFQGGITVLAVKLKPIFDQKTLDLVSAVGGILIIGISINMLQLGEITLENLLPSLLVAIIFSKTYQSFKGNSK
;
A
#
# COMPACT_ATOMS: atom_id res chain seq x y z
N ILE A 1 5.58 -13.65 6.34
CA ILE A 1 5.34 -15.10 6.12
C ILE A 1 3.84 -15.41 6.04
N LEU A 2 3.07 -15.37 7.13
CA LEU A 2 1.63 -15.68 7.10
C LEU A 2 0.84 -14.89 6.04
N GLY A 3 1.07 -13.57 5.95
CA GLY A 3 0.46 -12.75 4.90
C GLY A 3 0.88 -13.12 3.48
N GLY A 4 2.12 -13.58 3.30
CA GLY A 4 2.63 -14.06 2.01
C GLY A 4 1.94 -15.35 1.57
N ILE A 5 1.82 -16.31 2.48
CA ILE A 5 1.08 -17.56 2.24
C ILE A 5 -0.37 -17.26 1.88
N LEU A 6 -1.01 -16.34 2.63
CA LEU A 6 -2.38 -15.92 2.33
C LEU A 6 -2.50 -15.25 0.95
N GLY A 7 -1.57 -14.37 0.60
CA GLY A 7 -1.58 -13.71 -0.71
C GLY A 7 -1.39 -14.68 -1.86
N GLU A 8 -0.48 -15.64 -1.70
CA GLU A 8 -0.26 -16.72 -2.68
C GLU A 8 -1.52 -17.58 -2.86
N VAL A 9 -2.16 -17.99 -1.76
CA VAL A 9 -3.39 -18.81 -1.82
C VAL A 9 -4.55 -18.04 -2.46
N ILE A 10 -4.61 -16.73 -2.27
CA ILE A 10 -5.64 -15.87 -2.87
C ILE A 10 -5.32 -15.57 -4.35
N GLY A 11 -4.06 -15.71 -4.79
CA GLY A 11 -3.61 -15.30 -6.11
C GLY A 11 -3.63 -13.77 -6.26
N LEU A 12 -3.13 -13.06 -5.26
CA LEU A 12 -3.26 -11.60 -5.22
C LEU A 12 -2.43 -10.92 -6.32
N ALA A 13 -1.26 -11.47 -6.65
CA ALA A 13 -0.43 -11.03 -7.77
C ALA A 13 -1.18 -11.12 -9.10
N GLU A 14 -1.78 -12.28 -9.39
CA GLU A 14 -2.55 -12.50 -10.61
C GLU A 14 -3.76 -11.58 -10.68
N TRP A 15 -4.44 -11.37 -9.55
CA TRP A 15 -5.57 -10.44 -9.46
C TRP A 15 -5.15 -9.00 -9.73
N MET A 16 -4.07 -8.52 -9.10
CA MET A 16 -3.55 -7.16 -9.32
C MET A 16 -3.06 -6.98 -10.76
N SER A 17 -2.37 -7.96 -11.31
CA SER A 17 -1.91 -7.97 -12.71
C SER A 17 -3.10 -7.91 -13.67
N SER A 18 -4.13 -8.73 -13.45
CA SER A 18 -5.33 -8.74 -14.29
C SER A 18 -6.09 -7.41 -14.23
N LEU A 19 -6.20 -6.79 -13.06
CA LEU A 19 -6.82 -5.46 -12.92
C LEU A 19 -6.00 -4.39 -13.64
N SER A 20 -4.68 -4.45 -13.53
CA SER A 20 -3.78 -3.53 -14.22
C SER A 20 -3.87 -3.67 -15.74
N ASP A 21 -3.94 -4.90 -16.24
CA ASP A 21 -4.09 -5.19 -17.67
C ASP A 21 -5.45 -4.73 -18.22
N GLN A 22 -6.53 -4.89 -17.44
CA GLN A 22 -7.84 -4.32 -17.79
C GLN A 22 -7.78 -2.80 -17.88
N LEU A 23 -7.10 -2.16 -16.94
CA LEU A 23 -6.91 -0.72 -16.95
C LEU A 23 -6.06 -0.28 -18.14
N LYS A 24 -4.98 -1.01 -18.45
CA LYS A 24 -4.12 -0.80 -19.62
C LYS A 24 -4.92 -0.80 -20.92
N LEU A 25 -5.79 -1.80 -21.10
CA LEU A 25 -6.68 -1.90 -22.26
C LEU A 25 -7.68 -0.74 -22.31
N PHE A 26 -8.29 -0.40 -21.17
CA PHE A 26 -9.25 0.69 -21.08
C PHE A 26 -8.67 2.05 -21.48
N VAL A 27 -7.40 2.30 -21.12
CA VAL A 27 -6.71 3.57 -21.42
C VAL A 27 -5.97 3.55 -22.76
N GLY A 28 -5.99 2.42 -23.49
CA GLY A 28 -5.34 2.27 -24.79
C GLY A 28 -3.81 2.31 -24.72
N ALA A 29 -3.21 1.95 -23.58
CA ALA A 29 -1.76 1.95 -23.42
C ALA A 29 -1.14 0.69 -24.03
N SER A 30 -0.10 0.85 -24.85
CA SER A 30 0.64 -0.26 -25.47
C SER A 30 1.94 -0.61 -24.73
N ASP A 31 2.31 0.16 -23.70
CA ASP A 31 3.58 0.01 -22.97
C ASP A 31 3.67 -1.35 -22.25
N SER A 32 4.72 -2.13 -22.54
CA SER A 32 4.95 -3.45 -21.92
C SER A 32 5.16 -3.35 -20.41
N ASN A 33 5.71 -2.24 -19.93
CA ASN A 33 6.05 -2.05 -18.51
C ASN A 33 4.90 -1.43 -17.71
N PHE A 34 3.76 -1.18 -18.36
CA PHE A 34 2.60 -0.55 -17.73
C PHE A 34 2.18 -1.24 -16.44
N THR A 35 2.06 -2.57 -16.48
CA THR A 35 1.51 -3.35 -15.37
C THR A 35 2.45 -3.35 -14.18
N GLU A 36 3.74 -3.57 -14.42
CA GLU A 36 4.80 -3.52 -13.40
C GLU A 36 4.94 -2.12 -12.80
N GLY A 37 4.93 -1.07 -13.63
CA GLY A 37 5.03 0.32 -13.17
C GLY A 37 3.85 0.76 -12.33
N LEU A 38 2.63 0.38 -12.73
CA LEU A 38 1.42 0.68 -11.96
C LEU A 38 1.46 0.01 -10.59
N ILE A 39 1.75 -1.29 -10.54
CA ILE A 39 1.75 -2.08 -9.31
C ILE A 39 2.88 -1.59 -8.39
N THR A 40 4.09 -1.42 -8.90
CA THR A 40 5.25 -0.94 -8.14
C THR A 40 4.98 0.43 -7.52
N ALA A 41 4.45 1.37 -8.30
CA ALA A 41 4.09 2.69 -7.82
C ALA A 41 2.98 2.64 -6.76
N PHE A 42 1.91 1.87 -7.00
CA PHE A 42 0.82 1.71 -6.04
C PHE A 42 1.32 1.13 -4.71
N LEU A 43 2.11 0.06 -4.75
CA LEU A 43 2.68 -0.56 -3.55
C LEU A 43 3.57 0.44 -2.81
N LEU A 44 4.46 1.15 -3.52
CA LEU A 44 5.35 2.14 -2.90
C LEU A 44 4.56 3.28 -2.24
N PHE A 45 3.53 3.80 -2.90
CA PHE A 45 2.73 4.91 -2.38
C PHE A 45 1.79 4.48 -1.26
N CYS A 46 1.19 3.29 -1.31
CA CYS A 46 0.08 2.92 -0.42
C CYS A 46 0.49 2.11 0.81
N ILE A 47 1.62 1.42 0.79
CA ILE A 47 2.04 0.52 1.87
C ILE A 47 2.55 1.27 3.12
N GLY A 48 2.97 2.53 2.96
CA GLY A 48 3.45 3.34 4.08
C GLY A 48 2.38 3.55 5.16
N SER A 49 2.79 3.50 6.44
CA SER A 49 1.91 3.83 7.57
C SER A 49 1.34 5.25 7.46
N MET A 50 2.11 6.19 6.90
CA MET A 50 1.70 7.57 6.67
C MET A 50 0.48 7.69 5.74
N THR A 51 0.26 6.74 4.83
CA THR A 51 -0.95 6.69 3.99
C THR A 51 -2.19 6.48 4.84
N ILE A 52 -2.13 5.53 5.78
CA ILE A 52 -3.24 5.22 6.68
C ILE A 52 -3.42 6.33 7.71
N VAL A 53 -2.34 6.78 8.35
CA VAL A 53 -2.38 7.86 9.36
C VAL A 53 -2.89 9.16 8.73
N GLY A 54 -2.37 9.54 7.56
CA GLY A 54 -2.79 10.74 6.84
C GLY A 54 -4.27 10.69 6.47
N ALA A 55 -4.74 9.57 5.91
CA ALA A 55 -6.15 9.38 5.55
C ALA A 55 -7.08 9.43 6.78
N LEU A 56 -6.69 8.80 7.88
CA LEU A 56 -7.43 8.85 9.13
C LEU A 56 -7.48 10.26 9.71
N GLU A 57 -6.35 10.97 9.74
CA GLU A 57 -6.28 12.32 10.31
C GLU A 57 -7.07 13.33 9.47
N GLU A 58 -7.04 13.21 8.14
CA GLU A 58 -7.90 14.00 7.27
C GLU A 58 -9.38 13.70 7.52
N GLY A 59 -9.76 12.43 7.61
CA GLY A 59 -11.16 12.03 7.80
C GLY A 59 -11.71 12.37 9.19
N LEU A 60 -10.87 12.35 10.23
CA LEU A 60 -11.27 12.62 11.61
C LEU A 60 -11.16 14.09 12.01
N SER A 61 -10.05 14.73 11.66
CA SER A 61 -9.67 16.06 12.16
C SER A 61 -9.68 17.12 11.06
N LYS A 62 -9.96 16.75 9.80
CA LYS A 62 -9.81 17.61 8.61
C LYS A 62 -8.41 18.21 8.47
N ASN A 63 -7.41 17.65 9.14
CA ASN A 63 -6.03 18.08 9.04
C ASN A 63 -5.41 17.41 7.82
N ARG A 64 -4.95 18.22 6.86
CA ARG A 64 -4.38 17.74 5.59
C ARG A 64 -2.87 17.85 5.53
N SER A 65 -2.23 18.32 6.60
CA SER A 65 -0.79 18.55 6.63
C SER A 65 0.01 17.30 6.23
N LEU A 66 -0.31 16.14 6.80
CA LEU A 66 0.38 14.89 6.47
C LEU A 66 0.18 14.47 5.01
N ILE A 67 -1.04 14.61 4.48
CA ILE A 67 -1.32 14.25 3.09
C ILE A 67 -0.59 15.18 2.13
N TYR A 68 -0.50 16.49 2.41
CA TYR A 68 0.26 17.41 1.56
C TYR A 68 1.75 17.08 1.52
N VAL A 69 2.33 16.77 2.68
CA VAL A 69 3.73 16.33 2.75
C VAL A 69 3.91 15.04 1.95
N LYS A 70 3.02 14.06 2.15
CA LYS A 70 3.05 12.79 1.43
C LYS A 70 2.91 12.97 -0.09
N SER A 71 1.93 13.72 -0.56
CA SER A 71 1.71 13.94 -2.00
C SER A 71 2.92 14.59 -2.66
N THR A 72 3.66 15.44 -1.93
CA THR A 72 4.91 16.00 -2.43
C THR A 72 5.97 14.92 -2.62
N LEU A 73 6.14 14.04 -1.62
CA LEU A 73 7.08 12.91 -1.71
C LEU A 73 6.71 11.92 -2.82
N ASP A 74 5.44 11.52 -2.88
CA ASP A 74 4.94 10.62 -3.92
C ASP A 74 5.10 11.23 -5.32
N GLY A 75 4.92 12.55 -5.46
CA GLY A 75 5.16 13.26 -6.72
C GLY A 75 6.61 13.18 -7.18
N PHE A 76 7.58 13.41 -6.30
CA PHE A 76 9.00 13.23 -6.63
C PHE A 76 9.33 11.77 -6.99
N THR A 77 8.81 10.81 -6.22
CA THR A 77 9.04 9.39 -6.49
C THR A 77 8.36 8.94 -7.77
N ALA A 78 7.17 9.46 -8.11
CA ALA A 78 6.48 9.16 -9.37
C ALA A 78 7.31 9.58 -10.59
N ILE A 79 7.98 10.73 -10.54
CA ILE A 79 8.88 11.16 -11.62
C ILE A 79 10.02 10.14 -11.81
N ALA A 80 10.67 9.74 -10.71
CA ALA A 80 11.77 8.76 -10.75
C ALA A 80 11.30 7.36 -11.22
N LEU A 81 10.16 6.90 -10.73
CA LEU A 81 9.57 5.62 -11.12
C LEU A 81 9.13 5.63 -12.59
N THR A 82 8.54 6.73 -13.07
CA THR A 82 8.11 6.85 -14.47
C THR A 82 9.30 6.72 -15.42
N ALA A 83 10.47 7.24 -15.06
CA ALA A 83 11.69 7.09 -15.84
C ALA A 83 12.18 5.63 -15.92
N SER A 84 11.83 4.79 -14.94
CA SER A 84 12.26 3.39 -14.85
C SER A 84 11.23 2.41 -15.41
N PHE A 85 9.95 2.62 -15.10
CA PHE A 85 8.85 1.70 -15.38
C PHE A 85 7.82 2.24 -16.38
N GLY A 86 8.00 3.45 -16.90
CA GLY A 86 7.15 4.01 -17.95
C GLY A 86 5.82 4.57 -17.43
N ILE A 87 4.86 4.70 -18.35
CA ILE A 87 3.65 5.50 -18.13
C ILE A 87 2.66 4.87 -17.15
N GLY A 88 2.79 3.57 -16.85
CA GLY A 88 1.93 2.85 -15.90
C GLY A 88 1.90 3.48 -14.51
N VAL A 89 3.00 4.13 -14.10
CA VAL A 89 3.12 4.84 -12.82
C VAL A 89 2.04 5.92 -12.66
N LEU A 90 1.70 6.66 -13.73
CA LEU A 90 0.70 7.72 -13.68
C LEU A 90 -0.69 7.19 -13.29
N PHE A 91 -1.01 5.97 -13.71
CA PHE A 91 -2.30 5.34 -13.47
C PHE A 91 -2.44 4.73 -12.08
N SER A 92 -1.34 4.64 -11.31
CA SER A 92 -1.38 4.23 -9.89
C SER A 92 -2.20 5.18 -9.01
N ILE A 93 -2.45 6.41 -9.48
CA ILE A 93 -3.34 7.37 -8.80
C ILE A 93 -4.76 6.82 -8.63
N ILE A 94 -5.24 5.98 -9.54
CA ILE A 94 -6.60 5.42 -9.50
C ILE A 94 -6.76 4.47 -8.30
N PRO A 95 -5.98 3.38 -8.18
CA PRO A 95 -6.06 2.51 -7.02
C PRO A 95 -5.63 3.22 -5.73
N MET A 96 -4.68 4.16 -5.78
CA MET A 96 -4.28 4.96 -4.62
C MET A 96 -5.43 5.81 -4.08
N LEU A 97 -6.18 6.48 -4.95
CA LEU A 97 -7.32 7.31 -4.55
C LEU A 97 -8.44 6.46 -3.96
N ILE A 98 -8.70 5.28 -4.54
CA ILE A 98 -9.68 4.33 -4.00
C ILE A 98 -9.24 3.85 -2.60
N PHE A 99 -7.97 3.48 -2.44
CA PHE A 99 -7.44 2.98 -1.17
C PHE A 99 -7.42 4.07 -0.09
N GLN A 100 -6.71 5.17 -0.33
CA GLN A 100 -6.54 6.25 0.63
C GLN A 100 -7.88 6.98 0.87
N GLY A 101 -8.61 7.31 -0.20
CA GLY A 101 -9.91 7.97 -0.10
C GLY A 101 -10.96 7.11 0.60
N GLY A 102 -10.95 5.80 0.38
CA GLY A 102 -11.79 4.85 1.10
C GLY A 102 -11.53 4.88 2.61
N ILE A 103 -10.26 4.93 3.02
CA ILE A 103 -9.88 5.08 4.44
C ILE A 103 -10.35 6.42 4.99
N THR A 104 -10.16 7.53 4.26
CA THR A 104 -10.60 8.87 4.68
C THR A 104 -12.11 8.91 4.92
N VAL A 105 -12.91 8.36 4.00
CA VAL A 105 -14.39 8.30 4.15
C VAL A 105 -14.82 7.42 5.33
N LEU A 106 -14.10 6.32 5.57
CA LEU A 106 -14.40 5.37 6.65
C LEU A 106 -13.69 5.69 7.97
N ALA A 107 -12.99 6.83 8.08
CA ALA A 107 -12.04 7.10 9.16
C ALA A 107 -12.67 7.01 10.56
N VAL A 108 -13.91 7.48 10.73
CA VAL A 108 -14.64 7.40 12.00
C VAL A 108 -14.83 5.95 12.45
N LYS A 109 -15.12 5.04 11.51
CA LYS A 109 -15.29 3.60 11.79
C LYS A 109 -13.96 2.90 12.02
N LEU A 110 -12.90 3.35 11.35
CA LEU A 110 -11.57 2.76 11.42
C LEU A 110 -10.74 3.24 12.62
N LYS A 111 -11.04 4.40 13.21
CA LYS A 111 -10.35 4.96 14.39
C LYS A 111 -10.07 3.95 15.52
N PRO A 112 -11.04 3.13 15.99
CA PRO A 112 -10.76 2.17 17.07
C PRO A 112 -9.82 1.04 16.64
N ILE A 113 -9.65 0.80 15.34
CA ILE A 113 -8.77 -0.24 14.80
C ILE A 113 -7.31 0.22 14.79
N PHE A 114 -7.06 1.49 14.49
CA PHE A 114 -5.71 2.03 14.31
C PHE A 114 -5.23 2.82 15.53
N ASP A 115 -4.86 2.09 16.59
CA ASP A 115 -4.10 2.65 17.71
C ASP A 115 -2.59 2.70 17.41
N GLN A 116 -1.82 3.46 18.19
CA GLN A 116 -0.39 3.69 17.94
C GLN A 116 0.41 2.40 17.74
N LYS A 117 0.17 1.36 18.56
CA LYS A 117 0.91 0.09 18.43
C LYS A 117 0.61 -0.64 17.12
N THR A 118 -0.64 -0.55 16.67
CA THR A 118 -1.05 -1.10 15.38
C THR A 118 -0.38 -0.35 14.24
N LEU A 119 -0.31 0.98 14.32
CA LEU A 119 0.37 1.81 13.34
C LEU A 119 1.88 1.54 13.30
N ASP A 120 2.53 1.35 14.45
CA ASP A 120 3.96 1.01 14.51
C ASP A 120 4.24 -0.35 13.84
N LEU A 121 3.40 -1.36 14.07
CA LEU A 121 3.51 -2.67 13.42
C LEU A 121 3.28 -2.60 11.91
N VAL A 122 2.25 -1.86 11.47
CA VAL A 122 1.98 -1.61 10.05
C VAL A 122 3.15 -0.87 9.41
N SER A 123 3.76 0.10 10.10
CA SER A 123 4.94 0.83 9.64
C SER A 123 6.16 -0.08 9.50
N ALA A 124 6.38 -0.98 10.46
CA ALA A 124 7.47 -1.94 10.41
C ALA A 124 7.32 -2.91 9.22
N VAL A 125 6.13 -3.48 9.04
CA VAL A 125 5.84 -4.36 7.90
C VAL A 125 5.94 -3.59 6.59
N GLY A 126 5.37 -2.39 6.52
CA GLY A 126 5.43 -1.55 5.33
C GLY A 126 6.86 -1.16 4.95
N GLY A 127 7.71 -0.85 5.93
CA GLY A 127 9.13 -0.59 5.69
C GLY A 127 9.87 -1.78 5.08
N ILE A 128 9.58 -3.01 5.54
CA ILE A 128 10.14 -4.24 4.95
C ILE A 128 9.67 -4.43 3.51
N LEU A 129 8.39 -4.17 3.23
CA LEU A 129 7.85 -4.25 1.87
C LEU A 129 8.51 -3.21 0.94
N ILE A 130 8.74 -1.97 1.41
CA ILE A 130 9.46 -0.95 0.64
C ILE A 130 10.91 -1.36 0.36
N ILE A 131 11.57 -2.04 1.31
CA ILE A 131 12.89 -2.63 1.06
C ILE A 131 12.80 -3.69 -0.05
N GLY A 132 11.76 -4.53 -0.02
CA GLY A 132 11.46 -5.48 -1.11
C GLY A 132 11.31 -4.78 -2.47
N ILE A 133 10.57 -3.66 -2.52
CA ILE A 133 10.40 -2.87 -3.76
C ILE A 133 11.77 -2.39 -4.24
N SER A 134 12.58 -1.88 -3.32
CA SER A 134 13.92 -1.37 -3.63
C SER A 134 14.84 -2.47 -4.19
N ILE A 135 14.74 -3.71 -3.68
CA ILE A 135 15.51 -4.85 -4.18
C ILE A 135 15.11 -5.20 -5.62
N ASN A 136 13.80 -5.25 -5.91
CA ASN A 136 13.30 -5.47 -7.28
C ASN A 136 13.75 -4.35 -8.22
N MET A 137 13.65 -3.09 -7.78
CA MET A 137 14.08 -1.93 -8.57
C MET A 137 15.58 -1.96 -8.90
N LEU A 138 16.41 -2.45 -7.99
CA LEU A 138 17.85 -2.63 -8.20
C LEU A 138 18.20 -3.90 -8.99
N GLN A 139 17.20 -4.70 -9.39
CA GLN A 139 17.37 -5.98 -10.10
C GLN A 139 18.27 -6.97 -9.34
N LEU A 140 18.27 -6.90 -8.01
CA LEU A 140 19.05 -7.79 -7.14
C LEU A 140 18.32 -9.10 -6.82
N GLY A 141 17.03 -9.19 -7.16
CA GLY A 141 16.20 -10.36 -7.01
C GLY A 141 14.78 -10.10 -7.50
N GLU A 142 14.00 -11.16 -7.65
CA GLU A 142 12.58 -11.09 -8.02
C GLU A 142 11.73 -11.52 -6.82
N ILE A 143 11.07 -10.54 -6.19
CA ILE A 143 10.17 -10.78 -5.06
C ILE A 143 8.76 -10.38 -5.47
N THR A 144 7.81 -11.29 -5.39
CA THR A 144 6.39 -11.03 -5.65
C THR A 144 5.77 -10.29 -4.46
N LEU A 145 5.84 -8.95 -4.48
CA LEU A 145 5.42 -8.11 -3.36
C LEU A 145 3.91 -7.98 -3.22
N GLU A 146 3.19 -8.19 -4.32
CA GLU A 146 1.74 -8.24 -4.36
C GLU A 146 1.23 -9.28 -3.37
N ASN A 147 1.79 -10.50 -3.41
CA ASN A 147 1.41 -11.59 -2.52
C ASN A 147 1.81 -11.32 -1.07
N LEU A 148 2.74 -10.40 -0.81
CA LEU A 148 3.09 -10.00 0.54
C LEU A 148 2.17 -8.92 1.13
N LEU A 149 1.34 -8.25 0.32
CA LEU A 149 0.44 -7.18 0.77
C LEU A 149 -0.50 -7.59 1.93
N PRO A 150 -1.08 -8.81 1.98
CA PRO A 150 -1.93 -9.24 3.09
C PRO A 150 -1.19 -9.30 4.43
N SER A 151 0.14 -9.23 4.46
CA SER A 151 0.92 -9.12 5.69
C SER A 151 0.56 -7.87 6.52
N LEU A 152 0.15 -6.78 5.87
CA LEU A 152 -0.34 -5.57 6.57
C LEU A 152 -1.64 -5.86 7.33
N LEU A 153 -2.57 -6.60 6.72
CA LEU A 153 -3.82 -7.00 7.36
C LEU A 153 -3.56 -7.96 8.52
N VAL A 154 -2.68 -8.94 8.31
CA VAL A 154 -2.27 -9.87 9.37
C VAL A 154 -1.63 -9.11 10.55
N ALA A 155 -0.81 -8.09 10.29
CA ALA A 155 -0.21 -7.27 11.35
C ALA A 155 -1.27 -6.52 12.18
N ILE A 156 -2.30 -5.98 11.54
CA ILE A 156 -3.42 -5.30 12.21
C ILE A 156 -4.19 -6.28 13.09
N ILE A 157 -4.56 -7.45 12.54
CA ILE A 157 -5.31 -8.48 13.28
C ILE A 157 -4.48 -8.96 14.48
N PHE A 158 -3.19 -9.26 14.25
CA PHE A 158 -2.29 -9.73 15.29
C PHE A 158 -2.12 -8.71 16.42
N SER A 159 -1.95 -7.42 16.08
CA SER A 159 -1.90 -6.33 17.06
C SER A 159 -3.16 -6.32 17.94
N LYS A 160 -4.34 -6.43 17.33
CA LYS A 160 -5.61 -6.41 18.08
C LYS A 160 -5.79 -7.62 18.98
N THR A 161 -5.51 -8.83 18.49
CA THR A 161 -5.60 -10.04 19.29
C THR A 161 -4.61 -9.99 20.47
N TYR A 162 -3.38 -9.54 20.21
CA TYR A 162 -2.37 -9.40 21.27
C TYR A 162 -2.76 -8.37 22.33
N GLN A 163 -3.32 -7.24 21.91
CA GLN A 163 -3.81 -6.22 22.85
C GLN A 163 -5.02 -6.69 23.66
N SER A 164 -5.94 -7.45 23.05
CA SER A 164 -7.06 -8.06 23.76
C SER A 164 -6.58 -9.08 24.79
N PHE A 165 -5.59 -9.90 24.45
CA PHE A 165 -5.02 -10.89 25.37
C PHE A 165 -4.31 -10.23 26.56
N LYS A 166 -3.56 -9.15 26.33
CA LYS A 166 -2.89 -8.40 27.40
C LYS A 166 -3.86 -7.52 28.22
N GLY A 167 -4.97 -7.09 27.63
CA GLY A 167 -6.03 -6.34 28.28
C GLY A 167 -6.85 -7.15 29.29
N ASN A 168 -6.94 -8.49 29.11
CA ASN A 168 -7.58 -9.42 30.06
C ASN A 168 -6.68 -9.85 31.23
N SER A 169 -5.44 -9.33 31.32
CA SER A 169 -4.49 -9.62 32.39
C SER A 169 -4.25 -8.39 33.30
N LYS A 170 -5.29 -7.60 33.54
CA LYS A 170 -5.34 -6.57 34.58
C LYS A 170 -6.70 -6.57 35.28
#